data_AF-A0A6P2BBQ0-F1
#
_entry.id   AF-A0A6P2BBQ0-F1
#
_cell.length_a   1.000
_cell.length_b   1.000
_cell.length_c   1.000
_cell.angle_alpha   90.00
_cell.angle_beta   90.00
_cell.angle_gamma   90.00
#
_symmetry.space_group_name_H-M   'P 1'
#
loop_
_entity.id
_entity.type
_entity.pdbx_description
1 polymer ?
#
loop_
_entity_poly.entity_id
_entity_poly.type
_entity_poly.pdbx_seq_one_letter_code
_entity_poly.pdbx_strand_id
1 'polypeptide(L)'
;MESDDPGDTSPPATVALSGIVLDGPVIGAEVLIRNADGTLLAEAITDDTARFSADLPADVRYPLVITATGGMNLTTGFPPAFGLRAQLDSEPGHDVVLSPFSTLALAREQCAGDESAPAALQLFGLDPTWVTTGATTPPANAEGALSLLLAAETVAEALRRAGSALALAGRTISADEILTTVACAPDATALPSGNYQIAVATFHAHATKVLLEAASGQLTLAEQAIWAGPILEGALISVFGFQQLAIDDLPLSNALLEQLLRGLYAAVAVAPTLELFDLYLQLYNWPTNTTRPELRGASPSFEINAAMNALLDGVSNDPYVAGEFLDALFNHTPDAPPPDILLIADPQEVEAQTESTTVEYAAKNASACLRRGNTFEEWSGVSGPSGSLIFGPLEQTLDFDLQCAGAGGIAEHSVRVTVIPLQDLTEPPEPSEPSEPSEPSDPSEPSEPSEPSEPSEPS
;
A
#
# COMPACT_ATOMS: atom_id res chain seq x y z
N MET A 1 38.59 -24.09 71.18
CA MET A 1 39.00 -23.99 69.77
C MET A 1 37.70 -24.06 68.99
N GLU A 2 37.11 -22.89 68.79
CA GLU A 2 35.95 -22.70 67.92
C GLU A 2 36.44 -22.97 66.49
N SER A 3 35.79 -23.90 65.81
CA SER A 3 36.03 -24.17 64.39
C SER A 3 35.18 -23.19 63.59
N ASP A 4 35.84 -22.16 63.04
CA ASP A 4 35.31 -21.32 61.96
C ASP A 4 35.00 -22.22 60.76
N ASP A 5 33.70 -22.35 60.45
CA ASP A 5 33.21 -22.89 59.19
C ASP A 5 33.44 -21.80 58.12
N PRO A 6 34.26 -22.04 57.08
CA PRO A 6 34.44 -21.06 56.04
C PRO A 6 33.12 -20.96 55.29
N GLY A 7 32.45 -19.82 55.44
CA GLY A 7 31.14 -19.54 54.86
C GLY A 7 31.06 -20.04 53.42
N ASP A 8 29.98 -20.75 53.14
CA ASP A 8 29.57 -21.17 51.81
C ASP A 8 29.61 -19.98 50.85
N THR A 9 30.69 -19.87 50.07
CA THR A 9 30.88 -18.86 49.02
C THR A 9 30.32 -19.35 47.69
N SER A 10 29.24 -20.12 47.70
CA SER A 10 28.53 -20.40 46.45
C SER A 10 28.07 -19.06 45.86
N PRO A 11 28.38 -18.75 44.59
CA PRO A 11 27.93 -17.51 43.97
C PRO A 11 26.40 -17.39 44.11
N PRO A 12 25.87 -16.18 44.30
CA PRO A 12 24.42 -15.99 44.38
C PRO A 12 23.78 -16.60 43.14
N ALA A 13 22.66 -17.31 43.31
CA ALA A 13 21.95 -17.92 42.19
C ALA A 13 21.61 -16.84 41.16
N THR A 14 21.92 -17.11 39.90
CA THR A 14 21.60 -16.24 38.76
C THR A 14 20.69 -16.94 37.77
N VAL A 15 19.93 -16.15 37.03
CA VAL A 15 19.12 -16.58 35.89
C VAL A 15 19.69 -15.93 34.64
N ALA A 16 20.03 -16.74 33.64
CA ALA A 16 20.55 -16.22 32.37
C ALA A 16 19.39 -15.67 31.52
N LEU A 17 19.55 -14.43 31.05
CA LEU A 17 18.68 -13.79 30.08
C LEU A 17 19.46 -13.59 28.78
N SER A 18 18.94 -14.15 27.70
CA SER A 18 19.51 -13.99 26.36
C SER A 18 18.52 -13.34 25.41
N GLY A 19 19.03 -12.74 24.34
CA GLY A 19 18.21 -12.12 23.32
C GLY A 19 18.98 -11.64 22.10
N ILE A 20 18.26 -10.95 21.22
CA ILE A 20 18.73 -10.43 19.94
C ILE A 20 18.12 -9.04 19.68
N VAL A 21 18.88 -8.17 19.02
CA VAL A 21 18.48 -6.79 18.72
C VAL A 21 18.34 -6.61 17.19
N LEU A 22 17.13 -6.25 16.74
CA LEU A 22 16.69 -6.27 15.34
C LEU A 22 15.99 -4.97 14.91
N ASP A 23 16.75 -3.97 14.47
CA ASP A 23 16.34 -2.87 13.57
C ASP A 23 16.70 -3.22 12.10
N GLY A 24 16.95 -4.51 11.85
CA GLY A 24 18.17 -5.00 11.19
C GLY A 24 19.13 -5.54 12.28
N PRO A 25 20.04 -6.50 12.01
CA PRO A 25 20.90 -7.02 13.08
C PRO A 25 21.79 -5.91 13.65
N VAL A 26 21.65 -5.58 14.94
CA VAL A 26 22.43 -4.52 15.58
C VAL A 26 23.56 -5.10 16.42
N ILE A 27 24.80 -4.90 15.98
CA ILE A 27 26.00 -5.37 16.68
C ILE A 27 26.60 -4.25 17.56
N GLY A 28 27.24 -4.61 18.67
CA GLY A 28 27.87 -3.64 19.57
C GLY A 28 26.90 -2.67 20.26
N ALA A 29 25.60 -2.98 20.31
CA ALA A 29 24.61 -2.20 21.02
C ALA A 29 24.73 -2.43 22.53
N GLU A 30 24.61 -1.36 23.31
CA GLU A 30 24.52 -1.42 24.76
C GLU A 30 23.10 -1.84 25.15
N VAL A 31 22.99 -2.94 25.89
CA VAL A 31 21.73 -3.51 26.38
C VAL A 31 21.65 -3.34 27.88
N LEU A 32 20.66 -2.57 28.35
CA LEU A 32 20.40 -2.33 29.77
C LEU A 32 19.14 -3.08 30.19
N ILE A 33 19.24 -3.87 31.25
CA ILE A 33 18.13 -4.65 31.81
C ILE A 33 17.77 -4.04 33.16
N ARG A 34 16.53 -3.54 33.27
CA ARG A 34 16.04 -2.85 34.46
C ARG A 34 14.83 -3.55 35.06
N ASN A 35 14.70 -3.44 36.37
CA ASN A 35 13.51 -3.82 37.11
C ASN A 35 12.37 -2.80 36.87
N ALA A 36 11.14 -3.12 37.26
CA ALA A 36 9.97 -2.25 37.14
C ALA A 36 10.13 -0.89 37.84
N ASP A 37 10.96 -0.81 38.88
CA ASP A 37 11.29 0.43 39.59
C ASP A 37 12.44 1.23 38.94
N GLY A 38 12.95 0.77 37.79
CA GLY A 38 14.03 1.42 37.03
C GLY A 38 15.44 1.04 37.47
N THR A 39 15.59 0.22 38.52
CA THR A 39 16.89 -0.26 39.01
C THR A 39 17.61 -1.08 37.94
N LEU A 40 18.87 -0.74 37.64
CA LEU A 40 19.70 -1.50 36.71
C LEU A 40 20.08 -2.84 37.35
N LEU A 41 19.76 -3.94 36.67
CA LEU A 41 20.05 -5.30 37.11
C LEU A 41 21.30 -5.86 36.41
N ALA A 42 21.40 -5.64 35.11
CA ALA A 42 22.53 -6.08 34.31
C ALA A 42 22.72 -5.19 33.07
N GLU A 43 23.91 -5.27 32.51
CA GLU A 43 24.32 -4.64 31.27
C GLU A 43 24.99 -5.70 30.39
N ALA A 44 24.73 -5.64 29.09
CA ALA A 44 25.34 -6.49 28.08
C ALA A 44 25.65 -5.70 26.81
N ILE A 45 26.46 -6.28 25.93
CA ILE A 45 26.75 -5.72 24.60
C ILE A 45 26.39 -6.78 23.58
N THR A 46 25.74 -6.40 22.48
CA THR A 46 25.44 -7.36 21.42
C THR A 46 26.71 -7.81 20.68
N ASP A 47 26.80 -9.11 20.40
CA ASP A 47 27.90 -9.73 19.68
C ASP A 47 27.81 -9.51 18.15
N ASP A 48 28.66 -10.20 17.40
CA ASP A 48 28.71 -10.13 15.93
C ASP A 48 27.49 -10.77 15.23
N THR A 49 26.65 -11.48 16.00
CA THR A 49 25.35 -12.01 15.57
C THR A 49 24.19 -11.19 16.12
N ALA A 50 24.46 -9.98 16.64
CA ALA A 50 23.48 -9.09 17.26
C ALA A 50 22.79 -9.68 18.51
N ARG A 51 23.39 -10.72 19.12
CA ARG A 51 22.86 -11.40 20.30
C ARG A 51 23.50 -10.86 21.57
N PHE A 52 22.75 -10.85 22.66
CA PHE A 52 23.26 -10.53 24.00
C PHE A 52 22.93 -11.64 24.99
N SER A 53 23.70 -11.71 26.07
CA SER A 53 23.43 -12.57 27.22
C SER A 53 23.84 -11.83 28.49
N ALA A 54 23.03 -11.95 29.54
CA ALA A 54 23.26 -11.31 30.83
C ALA A 54 22.81 -12.24 31.96
N ASP A 55 23.60 -12.30 33.03
CA ASP A 55 23.23 -12.99 34.27
C ASP A 55 22.44 -12.05 35.19
N LEU A 56 21.20 -12.40 35.50
CA LEU A 56 20.33 -11.65 36.40
C LEU A 56 20.31 -12.27 37.80
N PRO A 57 20.09 -11.48 38.87
CA PRO A 57 19.84 -12.01 40.20
C PRO A 57 18.61 -12.95 40.24
N ALA A 58 18.64 -14.06 40.97
CA ALA A 58 17.50 -14.99 41.03
C ALA A 58 16.21 -14.40 41.64
N ASP A 59 16.28 -13.25 42.33
CA ASP A 59 15.16 -12.57 42.96
C ASP A 59 14.65 -11.36 42.15
N VAL A 60 14.89 -11.34 40.82
CA VAL A 60 14.32 -10.31 39.94
C VAL A 60 12.82 -10.15 40.14
N ARG A 61 12.35 -8.90 40.03
CA ARG A 61 10.92 -8.59 40.01
C ARG A 61 10.53 -8.21 38.60
N TYR A 62 9.36 -8.69 38.17
CA TYR A 62 8.76 -8.36 36.89
C TYR A 62 7.75 -7.20 37.08
N PRO A 63 7.48 -6.40 36.03
CA PRO A 63 8.06 -6.51 34.69
C PRO A 63 9.52 -6.04 34.61
N LEU A 64 10.32 -6.70 33.77
CA LEU A 64 11.65 -6.22 33.36
C LEU A 64 11.50 -5.32 32.13
N VAL A 65 12.25 -4.23 32.10
CA VAL A 65 12.38 -3.36 30.93
C VAL A 65 13.77 -3.52 30.35
N ILE A 66 13.85 -3.95 29.09
CA ILE A 66 15.11 -4.09 28.37
C ILE A 66 15.19 -2.98 27.32
N THR A 67 16.31 -2.27 27.29
CA THR A 67 16.58 -1.23 26.30
C THR A 67 17.91 -1.48 25.60
N ALA A 68 17.93 -1.41 24.27
CA ALA A 68 19.14 -1.44 23.46
C ALA A 68 19.35 -0.10 22.76
N THR A 69 20.55 0.47 22.89
CA THR A 69 20.92 1.75 22.27
C THR A 69 22.32 1.71 21.67
N GLY A 70 22.57 2.57 20.68
CA GLY A 70 23.87 2.64 19.99
C GLY A 70 24.11 1.40 19.11
N GLY A 71 25.37 1.00 18.98
CA GLY A 71 25.77 -0.08 18.08
C GLY A 71 25.74 0.30 16.59
N MET A 72 25.81 -0.71 15.74
CA MET A 72 25.77 -0.59 14.29
C MET A 72 24.73 -1.55 13.73
N ASN A 73 23.75 -1.01 13.00
CA ASN A 73 22.81 -1.80 12.23
C ASN A 73 23.53 -2.36 10.99
N LEU A 74 23.62 -3.69 10.88
CA LEU A 74 24.28 -4.36 9.76
C LEU A 74 23.55 -4.21 8.43
N THR A 75 22.25 -3.87 8.44
CA THR A 75 21.50 -3.62 7.22
C THR A 75 21.93 -2.29 6.59
N THR A 76 21.98 -1.23 7.40
CA THR A 76 22.23 0.15 6.91
C THR A 76 23.69 0.56 7.03
N GLY A 77 24.48 -0.05 7.91
CA GLY A 77 25.83 0.38 8.26
C GLY A 77 25.88 1.62 9.17
N PHE A 78 24.74 2.08 9.69
CA PHE A 78 24.63 3.23 10.60
C PHE A 78 24.12 2.79 11.98
N PRO A 79 24.28 3.61 13.03
CA PRO A 79 23.60 3.35 14.29
C PRO A 79 22.07 3.36 14.11
N PRO A 80 21.31 2.56 14.87
CA PRO A 80 19.85 2.63 14.90
C PRO A 80 19.37 4.05 15.17
N ALA A 81 18.31 4.47 14.47
CA ALA A 81 17.78 5.83 14.57
C ALA A 81 17.00 6.09 15.88
N PHE A 82 16.64 5.03 16.60
CA PHE A 82 15.89 5.07 17.86
C PHE A 82 16.33 3.93 18.79
N GLY A 83 16.05 4.08 20.08
CA GLY A 83 16.30 3.01 21.05
C GLY A 83 15.29 1.88 20.93
N LEU A 84 15.76 0.64 20.87
CA LEU A 84 14.89 -0.54 20.84
C LEU A 84 14.54 -0.97 22.27
N ARG A 85 13.29 -1.35 22.49
CA ARG A 85 12.77 -1.65 23.84
C ARG A 85 11.86 -2.86 23.82
N ALA A 86 11.88 -3.61 24.92
CA ALA A 86 10.93 -4.68 25.18
C ALA A 86 10.61 -4.75 26.68
N GLN A 87 9.46 -5.31 27.02
CA GLN A 87 9.09 -5.64 28.39
C GLN A 87 9.02 -7.16 28.54
N LEU A 88 9.35 -7.67 29.74
CA LEU A 88 9.05 -9.04 30.11
C LEU A 88 8.25 -9.06 31.38
N ASP A 89 7.10 -9.73 31.36
CA ASP A 89 6.22 -9.84 32.53
C ASP A 89 6.51 -11.09 33.36
N SER A 90 7.34 -12.01 32.86
CA SER A 90 7.76 -13.24 33.53
C SER A 90 9.11 -13.72 33.03
N GLU A 91 9.69 -14.71 33.72
CA GLU A 91 10.95 -15.36 33.30
C GLU A 91 10.80 -15.97 31.90
N PRO A 92 11.64 -15.56 30.93
CA PRO A 92 11.53 -16.08 29.58
C PRO A 92 12.14 -17.48 29.50
N GLY A 93 11.41 -18.41 28.87
CA GLY A 93 11.94 -19.73 28.51
C GLY A 93 12.71 -19.75 27.18
N HIS A 94 13.04 -18.59 26.61
CA HIS A 94 13.55 -18.41 25.25
C HIS A 94 14.27 -17.07 25.10
N ASP A 95 14.97 -16.88 23.98
CA ASP A 95 15.62 -15.60 23.65
C ASP A 95 14.61 -14.47 23.46
N VAL A 96 14.96 -13.28 23.95
CA VAL A 96 14.17 -12.06 23.77
C VAL A 96 14.52 -11.34 22.48
N VAL A 97 13.52 -10.93 21.69
CA VAL A 97 13.74 -10.07 20.52
C VAL A 97 13.39 -8.60 20.83
N LEU A 98 14.39 -7.73 20.74
CA LEU A 98 14.21 -6.28 20.72
C LEU A 98 14.09 -5.82 19.27
N SER A 99 12.99 -5.20 18.91
CA SER A 99 12.70 -4.77 17.53
C SER A 99 11.81 -3.52 17.53
N PRO A 100 11.64 -2.85 16.38
CA PRO A 100 10.70 -1.73 16.27
C PRO A 100 9.29 -2.13 16.71
N PHE A 101 8.91 -3.40 16.57
CA PHE A 101 7.61 -3.92 17.00
C PHE A 101 7.46 -4.04 18.51
N SER A 102 8.44 -4.63 19.21
CA SER A 102 8.38 -4.69 20.68
C SER A 102 8.47 -3.29 21.29
N THR A 103 9.19 -2.38 20.63
CA THR A 103 9.27 -0.97 21.03
C THR A 103 7.92 -0.28 20.86
N LEU A 104 7.26 -0.46 19.71
CA LEU A 104 5.95 0.12 19.43
C LEU A 104 4.85 -0.49 20.31
N ALA A 105 4.88 -1.80 20.55
CA ALA A 105 3.95 -2.48 21.44
C ALA A 105 4.06 -1.96 22.88
N LEU A 106 5.28 -1.82 23.39
CA LEU A 106 5.53 -1.24 24.72
C LEU A 106 5.06 0.22 24.78
N ALA A 107 5.36 1.03 23.76
CA ALA A 107 4.88 2.40 23.70
C ALA A 107 3.33 2.45 23.70
N ARG A 108 2.67 1.54 22.97
CA ARG A 108 1.21 1.46 22.93
C ARG A 108 0.61 1.14 24.29
N GLU A 109 1.17 0.15 24.99
CA GLU A 109 0.73 -0.23 26.35
C GLU A 109 0.81 0.96 27.31
N GLN A 110 1.90 1.71 27.25
CA GLN A 110 2.10 2.93 28.05
C GLN A 110 1.07 4.03 27.74
N CYS A 111 0.59 4.13 26.50
CA CYS A 111 -0.46 5.07 26.13
C CYS A 111 -1.87 4.58 26.54
N ALA A 112 -2.14 3.27 26.48
CA ALA A 112 -3.47 2.69 26.67
C ALA A 112 -3.90 2.56 28.14
N GLY A 113 -2.94 2.43 29.07
CA GLY A 113 -3.22 2.30 30.50
C GLY A 113 -3.93 0.99 30.86
N ASP A 114 -3.18 -0.11 30.98
CA ASP A 114 -3.59 -1.47 31.38
C ASP A 114 -4.70 -2.17 30.56
N GLU A 115 -5.33 -1.52 29.57
CA GLU A 115 -6.22 -2.22 28.62
C GLU A 115 -5.41 -2.91 27.52
N SER A 116 -5.73 -4.20 27.27
CA SER A 116 -5.03 -5.08 26.34
C SER A 116 -4.81 -4.41 24.97
N ALA A 117 -3.57 -3.97 24.76
CA ALA A 117 -3.07 -3.23 23.62
C ALA A 117 -2.88 -3.96 22.26
N PRO A 118 -2.99 -5.31 22.10
CA PRO A 118 -2.43 -5.95 20.91
C PRO A 118 -3.27 -5.80 19.64
N ALA A 119 -4.52 -5.33 19.72
CA ALA A 119 -5.41 -5.31 18.55
C ALA A 119 -5.20 -4.12 17.60
N ALA A 120 -4.58 -3.02 18.04
CA ALA A 120 -4.57 -1.75 17.29
C ALA A 120 -3.28 -1.50 16.47
N LEU A 121 -2.23 -2.30 16.65
CA LEU A 121 -1.00 -2.23 15.86
C LEU A 121 -1.04 -3.27 14.73
N GLN A 122 -2.01 -3.16 13.81
CA GLN A 122 -1.90 -3.83 12.51
C GLN A 122 -0.81 -3.14 11.67
N LEU A 123 0.42 -3.15 12.18
CA LEU A 123 1.54 -2.41 11.61
C LEU A 123 2.52 -3.38 10.93
N PHE A 124 2.70 -3.15 9.65
CA PHE A 124 3.62 -3.75 8.70
C PHE A 124 3.42 -5.23 8.39
N GLY A 125 2.18 -5.73 8.51
CA GLY A 125 1.82 -7.04 8.02
C GLY A 125 2.43 -8.23 8.77
N LEU A 126 2.95 -8.00 9.97
CA LEU A 126 3.41 -9.09 10.82
C LEU A 126 2.23 -9.91 11.36
N ASP A 127 2.52 -11.19 11.62
CA ASP A 127 1.65 -12.02 12.42
C ASP A 127 1.49 -11.37 13.82
N PRO A 128 0.26 -11.08 14.27
CA PRO A 128 0.02 -10.44 15.56
C PRO A 128 0.55 -11.27 16.74
N THR A 129 0.80 -12.57 16.56
CA THR A 129 1.48 -13.40 17.58
C THR A 129 2.95 -13.00 17.81
N TRP A 130 3.56 -12.25 16.88
CA TRP A 130 4.90 -11.66 17.02
C TRP A 130 4.87 -10.19 17.45
N VAL A 131 3.70 -9.62 17.73
CA VAL A 131 3.55 -8.24 18.19
C VAL A 131 3.02 -8.28 19.62
N THR A 132 3.88 -8.70 20.54
CA THR A 132 3.60 -8.71 21.98
C THR A 132 4.47 -7.69 22.70
N THR A 133 3.95 -7.13 23.80
CA THR A 133 4.71 -6.30 24.74
C THR A 133 5.82 -7.12 25.40
N GLY A 134 5.54 -8.41 25.61
CA GLY A 134 6.47 -9.48 25.94
C GLY A 134 7.46 -9.76 24.81
N ALA A 135 8.74 -9.95 25.17
CA ALA A 135 9.77 -10.56 24.34
C ALA A 135 9.22 -11.57 23.32
N THR A 136 9.41 -11.31 22.03
CA THR A 136 8.95 -12.26 21.00
C THR A 136 9.99 -13.35 20.84
N THR A 137 9.55 -14.60 20.76
CA THR A 137 10.44 -15.72 20.40
C THR A 137 10.99 -15.47 18.99
N PRO A 138 12.31 -15.58 18.77
CA PRO A 138 12.85 -15.64 17.43
C PRO A 138 12.11 -16.71 16.60
N PRO A 139 11.80 -16.44 15.33
CA PRO A 139 11.10 -17.40 14.49
C PRO A 139 11.87 -18.72 14.37
N ALA A 140 11.16 -19.84 14.45
CA ALA A 140 11.74 -21.18 14.43
C ALA A 140 12.14 -21.67 13.02
N ASN A 141 11.88 -20.87 11.98
CA ASN A 141 12.15 -21.22 10.58
C ASN A 141 12.64 -20.02 9.77
N ALA A 142 13.21 -20.31 8.59
CA ALA A 142 13.82 -19.31 7.70
C ALA A 142 12.82 -18.25 7.21
N GLU A 143 11.61 -18.67 6.84
CA GLU A 143 10.54 -17.79 6.35
C GLU A 143 10.15 -16.76 7.40
N GLY A 144 9.92 -17.19 8.65
CA GLY A 144 9.57 -16.30 9.72
C GLY A 144 10.71 -15.37 10.11
N ALA A 145 11.95 -15.85 10.12
CA ALA A 145 13.12 -15.03 10.44
C ALA A 145 13.35 -13.94 9.38
N LEU A 146 13.24 -14.28 8.10
CA LEU A 146 13.36 -13.30 7.02
C LEU A 146 12.17 -12.34 6.99
N SER A 147 10.96 -12.81 7.31
CA SER A 147 9.78 -11.95 7.44
C SER A 147 9.93 -10.94 8.57
N LEU A 148 10.46 -11.36 9.73
CA LEU A 148 10.74 -10.48 10.86
C LEU A 148 11.81 -9.44 10.50
N LEU A 149 12.90 -9.85 9.86
CA LEU A 149 13.96 -8.96 9.40
C LEU A 149 13.42 -7.91 8.42
N LEU A 150 12.68 -8.33 7.39
CA LEU A 150 12.09 -7.43 6.41
C LEU A 150 11.10 -6.46 7.04
N ALA A 151 10.22 -6.95 7.93
CA ALA A 151 9.22 -6.10 8.56
C ALA A 151 9.88 -5.09 9.53
N ALA A 152 10.89 -5.50 10.29
CA ALA A 152 11.61 -4.63 11.21
C ALA A 152 12.29 -3.49 10.44
N GLU A 153 13.01 -3.84 9.37
CA GLU A 153 13.63 -2.85 8.47
C GLU A 153 12.59 -1.94 7.81
N THR A 154 11.41 -2.46 7.45
CA THR A 154 10.32 -1.66 6.87
C THR A 154 9.83 -0.59 7.86
N VAL A 155 9.70 -0.90 9.15
CA VAL A 155 9.33 0.08 10.18
C VAL A 155 10.43 1.11 10.39
N ALA A 156 11.67 0.61 10.52
CA ALA A 156 12.87 1.42 10.72
C ALA A 156 13.02 2.45 9.61
N GLU A 157 12.88 1.99 8.37
CA GLU A 157 12.99 2.80 7.17
C GLU A 157 11.86 3.83 7.10
N ALA A 158 10.62 3.46 7.46
CA ALA A 158 9.51 4.41 7.52
C ALA A 158 9.75 5.51 8.56
N LEU A 159 10.21 5.16 9.77
CA LEU A 159 10.56 6.12 10.82
C LEU A 159 11.70 7.05 10.37
N ARG A 160 12.74 6.50 9.76
CA ARG A 160 13.91 7.26 9.32
C ARG A 160 13.58 8.23 8.18
N ARG A 161 12.79 7.78 7.20
CA ARG A 161 12.31 8.65 6.11
C ARG A 161 11.39 9.75 6.65
N ALA A 162 10.47 9.41 7.56
CA ALA A 162 9.58 10.38 8.18
C ALA A 162 10.34 11.43 9.00
N GLY A 163 11.29 11.02 9.84
CA GLY A 163 12.14 11.94 10.60
C GLY A 163 12.94 12.87 9.70
N SER A 164 13.50 12.34 8.61
CA SER A 164 14.23 13.14 7.61
C SER A 164 13.32 14.17 6.92
N ALA A 165 12.11 13.76 6.51
CA ALA A 165 11.14 14.65 5.87
C ALA A 165 10.66 15.77 6.82
N LEU A 166 10.37 15.44 8.08
CA LEU A 166 10.00 16.42 9.10
C LEU A 166 11.14 17.41 9.34
N ALA A 167 12.39 16.93 9.46
CA ALA A 167 13.56 17.78 9.64
C ALA A 167 13.75 18.76 8.46
N LEU A 168 13.59 18.29 7.22
CA LEU A 168 13.60 19.13 6.02
C LEU A 168 12.48 20.17 6.01
N ALA A 169 11.30 19.79 6.52
CA ALA A 169 10.15 20.67 6.71
C ALA A 169 10.30 21.60 7.94
N GLY A 170 11.48 21.69 8.55
CA GLY A 170 11.77 22.57 9.70
C GLY A 170 11.21 22.09 11.04
N ARG A 171 10.83 20.81 11.15
CA ARG A 171 10.27 20.19 12.35
C ARG A 171 11.26 19.17 12.91
N THR A 172 11.91 19.50 14.02
CA THR A 172 12.85 18.60 14.69
C THR A 172 12.09 17.69 15.66
N ILE A 173 11.67 16.51 15.17
CA ILE A 173 11.04 15.46 15.96
C ILE A 173 11.89 14.21 15.79
N SER A 174 12.32 13.60 16.90
CA SER A 174 13.19 12.41 16.84
C SER A 174 12.42 11.17 16.40
N ALA A 175 13.13 10.13 15.92
CA ALA A 175 12.47 8.86 15.58
C ALA A 175 11.80 8.21 16.79
N ASP A 176 12.40 8.28 18.00
CA ASP A 176 11.78 7.84 19.26
C ASP A 176 10.46 8.60 19.54
N GLU A 177 10.43 9.92 19.30
CA GLU A 177 9.22 10.73 19.49
C GLU A 177 8.14 10.38 18.47
N ILE A 178 8.50 10.18 17.19
CA ILE A 178 7.56 9.76 16.14
C ILE A 178 6.96 8.40 16.51
N LEU A 179 7.79 7.41 16.86
CA LEU A 179 7.37 6.07 17.24
C LEU A 179 6.37 6.12 18.40
N THR A 180 6.69 6.87 19.47
CA THR A 180 5.81 7.01 20.63
C THR A 180 4.51 7.70 20.28
N THR A 181 4.57 8.76 19.46
CA THR A 181 3.38 9.51 19.03
C THR A 181 2.44 8.65 18.19
N VAL A 182 2.98 7.87 17.25
CA VAL A 182 2.22 6.93 16.42
C VAL A 182 1.60 5.83 17.29
N ALA A 183 2.34 5.27 18.24
CA ALA A 183 1.80 4.27 19.17
C ALA A 183 0.62 4.81 20.01
N CYS A 184 0.69 6.08 20.41
CA CYS A 184 -0.40 6.74 21.14
C CYS A 184 -1.60 7.14 20.26
N ALA A 185 -1.47 7.15 18.93
CA ALA A 185 -2.49 7.62 17.98
C ALA A 185 -2.98 6.49 17.05
N PRO A 186 -3.66 5.45 17.58
CA PRO A 186 -4.11 4.29 16.80
C PRO A 186 -5.28 4.61 15.85
N ASP A 187 -6.01 5.68 16.10
CA ASP A 187 -7.22 6.07 15.40
C ASP A 187 -7.43 7.59 15.44
N ALA A 188 -8.45 8.05 14.73
CA ALA A 188 -8.79 9.47 14.60
C ALA A 188 -9.16 10.15 15.94
N THR A 189 -9.59 9.41 16.97
CA THR A 189 -10.01 9.97 18.26
C THR A 189 -8.85 10.30 19.18
N ALA A 190 -7.71 9.65 18.96
CA ALA A 190 -6.50 9.78 19.76
C ALA A 190 -5.41 10.63 19.09
N LEU A 191 -5.74 11.34 18.00
CA LEU A 191 -4.76 12.13 17.26
C LEU A 191 -4.26 13.33 18.08
N PRO A 192 -2.94 13.54 18.16
CA PRO A 192 -2.39 14.75 18.73
C PRO A 192 -2.63 15.95 17.80
N SER A 193 -2.48 17.17 18.32
CA SER A 193 -2.62 18.40 17.53
C SER A 193 -1.28 18.95 17.02
N GLY A 194 -1.31 19.75 15.96
CA GLY A 194 -0.15 20.53 15.51
C GLY A 194 0.98 19.66 14.95
N ASN A 195 2.23 19.93 15.34
CA ASN A 195 3.40 19.24 14.78
C ASN A 195 3.38 17.71 14.97
N TYR A 196 2.79 17.22 16.06
CA TYR A 196 2.67 15.79 16.31
C TYR A 196 1.61 15.13 15.42
N GLN A 197 0.56 15.85 15.02
CA GLN A 197 -0.40 15.36 14.02
C GLN A 197 0.29 15.14 12.68
N ILE A 198 1.09 16.13 12.26
CA ILE A 198 1.89 16.06 11.03
C ILE A 198 2.89 14.91 11.13
N ALA A 199 3.52 14.69 12.29
CA ALA A 199 4.43 13.56 12.47
C ALA A 199 3.75 12.20 12.25
N VAL A 200 2.53 12.01 12.77
CA VAL A 200 1.74 10.78 12.55
C VAL A 200 1.37 10.63 11.06
N ALA A 201 0.91 11.72 10.41
CA ALA A 201 0.59 11.71 8.99
C ALA A 201 1.80 11.39 8.11
N THR A 202 2.92 12.08 8.35
CA THR A 202 4.19 11.89 7.64
C THR A 202 4.70 10.46 7.82
N PHE A 203 4.63 9.92 9.04
CA PHE A 203 4.98 8.52 9.29
C PHE A 203 4.14 7.57 8.45
N HIS A 204 2.81 7.67 8.50
CA HIS A 204 1.94 6.76 7.76
C HIS A 204 2.07 6.91 6.24
N ALA A 205 2.26 8.13 5.73
CA ALA A 205 2.50 8.35 4.30
C ALA A 205 3.83 7.71 3.83
N HIS A 206 4.91 7.85 4.61
CA HIS A 206 6.16 7.15 4.33
C HIS A 206 6.03 5.65 4.49
N ALA A 207 5.31 5.17 5.52
CA ALA A 207 5.02 3.76 5.72
C ALA A 207 4.31 3.16 4.50
N THR A 208 3.33 3.85 3.89
CA THR A 208 2.68 3.41 2.64
C THR A 208 3.70 3.16 1.52
N LYS A 209 4.61 4.12 1.28
CA LYS A 209 5.63 3.98 0.23
C LYS A 209 6.61 2.84 0.55
N VAL A 210 7.09 2.77 1.78
CA VAL A 210 8.05 1.76 2.21
C VAL A 210 7.41 0.36 2.19
N LEU A 211 6.13 0.25 2.54
CA LEU A 211 5.33 -0.98 2.40
C LEU A 211 5.21 -1.42 0.96
N LEU A 212 4.95 -0.48 0.03
CA LEU A 212 4.90 -0.81 -1.40
C LEU A 212 6.24 -1.38 -1.88
N GLU A 213 7.36 -0.75 -1.48
CA GLU A 213 8.71 -1.24 -1.78
C GLU A 213 8.97 -2.60 -1.14
N ALA A 214 8.62 -2.82 0.12
CA ALA A 214 8.80 -4.10 0.80
C ALA A 214 7.94 -5.20 0.14
N ALA A 215 6.67 -4.91 -0.15
CA ALA A 215 5.73 -5.82 -0.80
C ALA A 215 6.20 -6.23 -2.21
N SER A 216 6.76 -5.30 -2.97
CA SER A 216 7.33 -5.61 -4.30
C SER A 216 8.73 -6.25 -4.21
N GLY A 217 9.27 -6.45 -3.00
CA GLY A 217 10.62 -6.95 -2.77
C GLY A 217 11.72 -5.97 -3.21
N GLN A 218 11.42 -4.67 -3.31
CA GLN A 218 12.31 -3.60 -3.75
C GLN A 218 12.66 -2.59 -2.65
N LEU A 219 12.53 -2.95 -1.37
CA LEU A 219 12.85 -2.07 -0.24
C LEU A 219 14.23 -1.42 -0.41
N THR A 220 14.25 -0.07 -0.47
CA THR A 220 15.48 0.70 -0.58
C THR A 220 15.84 1.38 0.74
N LEU A 221 17.12 1.36 1.10
CA LEU A 221 17.63 2.06 2.27
C LEU A 221 17.93 3.50 1.89
N ALA A 222 17.08 4.46 2.29
CA ALA A 222 17.24 5.88 1.92
C ALA A 222 18.56 6.55 2.37
N GLU A 223 19.31 6.01 3.33
CA GLU A 223 20.66 6.51 3.68
C GLU A 223 21.71 6.22 2.61
N GLN A 224 21.54 5.14 1.86
CA GLN A 224 22.55 4.65 0.92
C GLN A 224 22.03 4.51 -0.51
N ALA A 225 20.71 4.59 -0.72
CA ALA A 225 20.03 4.26 -1.97
C ALA A 225 20.39 2.83 -2.48
N ILE A 226 20.55 1.90 -1.54
CA ILE A 226 20.87 0.49 -1.81
C ILE A 226 19.63 -0.38 -1.58
N TRP A 227 19.51 -1.45 -2.35
CA TRP A 227 18.47 -2.46 -2.16
C TRP A 227 18.76 -3.30 -0.92
N ALA A 228 17.82 -3.33 0.03
CA ALA A 228 17.96 -4.03 1.31
C ALA A 228 18.00 -5.56 1.14
N GLY A 229 17.42 -6.08 0.05
CA GLY A 229 17.10 -7.50 -0.06
C GLY A 229 18.28 -8.45 0.17
N PRO A 230 19.37 -8.35 -0.63
CA PRO A 230 20.55 -9.20 -0.46
C PRO A 230 21.21 -9.09 0.92
N ILE A 231 21.07 -7.94 1.59
CA ILE A 231 21.64 -7.71 2.92
C ILE A 231 20.83 -8.48 3.97
N LEU A 232 19.50 -8.39 3.92
CA LEU A 232 18.59 -9.12 4.81
C LEU A 232 18.68 -10.64 4.58
N GLU A 233 18.79 -11.09 3.33
CA GLU A 233 19.00 -12.50 2.98
C GLU A 233 20.36 -13.01 3.49
N GLY A 234 21.40 -12.17 3.49
CA GLY A 234 22.69 -12.47 4.11
C GLY A 234 22.58 -12.57 5.63
N ALA A 235 21.87 -11.64 6.26
CA ALA A 235 21.61 -11.64 7.70
C ALA A 235 20.86 -12.90 8.17
N LEU A 236 19.92 -13.41 7.37
CA LEU A 236 19.24 -14.68 7.65
C LEU A 236 20.23 -15.83 7.89
N ILE A 237 21.33 -15.85 7.13
CA ILE A 237 22.37 -16.88 7.25
C ILE A 237 23.32 -16.55 8.40
N SER A 238 23.86 -15.33 8.46
CA SER A 238 24.91 -14.98 9.42
C SER A 238 24.42 -14.85 10.86
N VAL A 239 23.17 -14.42 11.06
CA VAL A 239 22.60 -14.12 12.38
C VAL A 239 21.71 -15.24 12.90
N PHE A 240 20.90 -15.84 12.02
CA PHE A 240 19.97 -16.91 12.41
C PHE A 240 20.46 -18.31 12.04
N GLY A 241 21.50 -18.44 11.22
CA GLY A 241 22.04 -19.75 10.82
C GLY A 241 21.13 -20.56 9.91
N PHE A 242 20.12 -19.93 9.30
CA PHE A 242 19.22 -20.60 8.37
C PHE A 242 19.82 -20.75 6.97
N GLN A 243 19.23 -21.63 6.17
CA GLN A 243 19.55 -21.72 4.74
C GLN A 243 19.04 -20.48 4.00
N GLN A 244 19.63 -20.23 2.82
CA GLN A 244 19.23 -19.12 1.97
C GLN A 244 17.75 -19.24 1.57
N LEU A 245 17.05 -18.13 1.71
CA LEU A 245 15.69 -17.90 1.24
C LEU A 245 15.67 -16.51 0.62
N ALA A 246 15.05 -16.35 -0.55
CA ALA A 246 14.94 -15.04 -1.19
C ALA A 246 13.71 -14.29 -0.67
N ILE A 247 13.80 -12.96 -0.62
CA ILE A 247 12.64 -12.13 -0.28
C ILE A 247 11.50 -12.32 -1.28
N ASP A 248 11.81 -12.55 -2.55
CA ASP A 248 10.82 -12.81 -3.59
C ASP A 248 9.97 -14.06 -3.33
N ASP A 249 10.49 -15.00 -2.54
CA ASP A 249 9.80 -16.24 -2.15
C ASP A 249 8.98 -16.08 -0.85
N LEU A 250 9.09 -14.95 -0.14
CA LEU A 250 8.27 -14.70 1.03
C LEU A 250 6.81 -14.41 0.65
N PRO A 251 5.84 -15.03 1.34
CA PRO A 251 4.43 -14.72 1.09
C PRO A 251 4.12 -13.26 1.39
N LEU A 252 3.10 -12.73 0.71
CA LEU A 252 2.45 -11.48 1.06
C LEU A 252 1.35 -11.78 2.07
N SER A 253 1.46 -11.23 3.29
CA SER A 253 0.42 -11.41 4.31
C SER A 253 -0.78 -10.51 4.01
N ASN A 254 -1.99 -10.96 4.38
CA ASN A 254 -3.20 -10.14 4.26
C ASN A 254 -3.08 -8.81 5.02
N ALA A 255 -2.47 -8.85 6.22
CA ALA A 255 -2.26 -7.65 7.02
C ALA A 255 -1.33 -6.64 6.32
N LEU A 256 -0.32 -7.10 5.58
CA LEU A 256 0.54 -6.22 4.78
C LEU A 256 -0.28 -5.52 3.68
N LEU A 257 -1.06 -6.31 2.94
CA LEU A 257 -1.86 -5.81 1.82
C LEU A 257 -2.97 -4.86 2.29
N GLU A 258 -3.66 -5.18 3.38
CA GLU A 258 -4.68 -4.32 3.98
C GLU A 258 -4.11 -2.96 4.40
N GLN A 259 -2.94 -2.95 5.03
CA GLN A 259 -2.30 -1.69 5.44
C GLN A 259 -1.82 -0.89 4.22
N LEU A 260 -1.23 -1.55 3.23
CA LEU A 260 -0.83 -0.91 1.98
C LEU A 260 -2.05 -0.30 1.27
N LEU A 261 -3.16 -1.02 1.21
CA LEU A 261 -4.41 -0.55 0.62
C LEU A 261 -4.98 0.67 1.35
N ARG A 262 -5.01 0.66 2.69
CA ARG A 262 -5.44 1.82 3.50
C ARG A 262 -4.57 3.04 3.21
N GLY A 263 -3.25 2.85 3.16
CA GLY A 263 -2.29 3.90 2.87
C GLY A 263 -2.43 4.48 1.45
N LEU A 264 -2.66 3.61 0.46
CA LEU A 264 -2.89 4.02 -0.93
C LEU A 264 -4.25 4.71 -1.12
N TYR A 265 -5.30 4.25 -0.42
CA TYR A 265 -6.57 4.95 -0.40
C TYR A 265 -6.40 6.38 0.14
N ALA A 266 -5.69 6.54 1.26
CA ALA A 266 -5.40 7.86 1.83
C ALA A 266 -4.59 8.74 0.86
N ALA A 267 -3.62 8.15 0.15
CA ALA A 267 -2.88 8.82 -0.91
C ALA A 267 -3.79 9.31 -2.05
N VAL A 268 -4.68 8.44 -2.53
CA VAL A 268 -5.64 8.74 -3.60
C VAL A 268 -6.67 9.80 -3.17
N ALA A 269 -7.11 9.77 -1.92
CA ALA A 269 -8.08 10.74 -1.40
C ALA A 269 -7.53 12.17 -1.35
N VAL A 270 -6.22 12.33 -1.10
CA VAL A 270 -5.58 13.63 -0.86
C VAL A 270 -4.83 14.16 -2.08
N ALA A 271 -4.13 13.28 -2.79
CA ALA A 271 -3.34 13.63 -3.97
C ALA A 271 -3.69 12.69 -5.15
N PRO A 272 -4.94 12.74 -5.65
CA PRO A 272 -5.37 11.86 -6.72
C PRO A 272 -4.56 12.09 -8.00
N THR A 273 -3.82 11.08 -8.44
CA THR A 273 -3.27 11.00 -9.79
C THR A 273 -3.80 9.74 -10.48
N LEU A 274 -3.76 9.72 -11.82
CA LEU A 274 -4.19 8.56 -12.60
C LEU A 274 -3.46 7.30 -12.13
N GLU A 275 -2.15 7.41 -11.91
CA GLU A 275 -1.26 6.29 -11.62
C GLU A 275 -1.45 5.75 -10.20
N LEU A 276 -1.66 6.62 -9.21
CA LEU A 276 -1.98 6.20 -7.84
C LEU A 276 -3.36 5.53 -7.78
N PHE A 277 -4.33 6.08 -8.52
CA PHE A 277 -5.67 5.52 -8.58
C PHE A 277 -5.63 4.13 -9.23
N ASP A 278 -4.92 3.99 -10.35
CA ASP A 278 -4.75 2.71 -11.04
C ASP A 278 -4.05 1.67 -10.18
N LEU A 279 -2.98 2.05 -9.48
CA LEU A 279 -2.29 1.17 -8.54
C LEU A 279 -3.24 0.71 -7.42
N TYR A 280 -4.01 1.63 -6.83
CA TYR A 280 -5.00 1.30 -5.80
C TYR A 280 -6.06 0.33 -6.33
N LEU A 281 -6.66 0.59 -7.50
CA LEU A 281 -7.67 -0.28 -8.10
C LEU A 281 -7.14 -1.67 -8.43
N GLN A 282 -5.92 -1.75 -8.95
CA GLN A 282 -5.27 -3.03 -9.21
C GLN A 282 -5.10 -3.80 -7.90
N LEU A 283 -4.51 -3.16 -6.88
CA LEU A 283 -4.25 -3.77 -5.57
C LEU A 283 -5.53 -4.17 -4.83
N TYR A 284 -6.60 -3.42 -5.01
CA TYR A 284 -7.89 -3.71 -4.37
C TYR A 284 -8.50 -5.01 -4.91
N ASN A 285 -8.37 -5.25 -6.21
CA ASN A 285 -8.89 -6.45 -6.88
C ASN A 285 -7.87 -7.61 -6.94
N TRP A 286 -6.80 -7.52 -6.15
CA TRP A 286 -5.61 -8.32 -6.36
C TRP A 286 -5.79 -9.77 -5.84
N PRO A 287 -5.34 -10.81 -6.59
CA PRO A 287 -5.46 -12.19 -6.15
C PRO A 287 -4.72 -12.50 -4.84
N THR A 288 -5.33 -13.32 -3.98
CA THR A 288 -4.78 -13.69 -2.66
C THR A 288 -3.52 -14.57 -2.72
N ASN A 289 -3.13 -15.06 -3.89
CA ASN A 289 -1.97 -15.95 -4.10
C ASN A 289 -0.80 -15.26 -4.83
N THR A 290 -0.81 -13.93 -4.87
CA THR A 290 0.19 -13.17 -5.61
C THR A 290 1.58 -13.24 -5.01
N THR A 291 2.55 -13.24 -5.91
CA THR A 291 3.97 -13.19 -5.59
C THR A 291 4.51 -11.76 -5.63
N ARG A 292 5.59 -11.49 -4.89
CA ARG A 292 6.26 -10.17 -4.92
C ARG A 292 6.72 -9.75 -6.32
N PRO A 293 7.25 -10.66 -7.18
CA PRO A 293 7.58 -10.33 -8.57
C PRO A 293 6.38 -9.87 -9.42
N GLU A 294 5.19 -10.44 -9.20
CA GLU A 294 3.96 -9.98 -9.89
C GLU A 294 3.59 -8.56 -9.44
N LEU A 295 3.64 -8.28 -8.13
CA LEU A 295 3.40 -6.95 -7.61
C LEU A 295 4.45 -5.93 -8.09
N ARG A 296 5.71 -6.34 -8.19
CA ARG A 296 6.79 -5.56 -8.82
C ARG A 296 6.53 -5.29 -10.30
N GLY A 297 5.79 -6.14 -11.00
CA GLY A 297 5.39 -5.87 -12.38
C GLY A 297 4.42 -4.69 -12.52
N ALA A 298 3.58 -4.45 -11.51
CA ALA A 298 2.52 -3.44 -11.54
C ALA A 298 2.87 -2.11 -10.86
N SER A 299 3.81 -2.10 -9.92
CA SER A 299 4.05 -0.97 -9.01
C SER A 299 5.19 0.02 -9.33
N PRO A 300 6.18 -0.20 -10.22
CA PRO A 300 7.35 0.66 -10.30
C PRO A 300 7.37 1.54 -11.56
N SER A 301 6.28 2.24 -11.85
CA SER A 301 6.37 3.33 -12.84
C SER A 301 7.11 4.54 -12.24
N PHE A 302 7.77 5.32 -13.09
CA PHE A 302 8.42 6.56 -12.69
C PHE A 302 7.39 7.56 -12.13
N GLU A 303 6.18 7.51 -12.69
CA GLU A 303 5.03 8.35 -12.37
C GLU A 303 4.44 8.03 -10.99
N ILE A 304 4.30 6.75 -10.61
CA ILE A 304 3.86 6.36 -9.25
C ILE A 304 4.83 6.92 -8.21
N ASN A 305 6.14 6.81 -8.47
CA ASN A 305 7.16 7.35 -7.58
C ASN A 305 7.08 8.88 -7.46
N ALA A 306 6.86 9.58 -8.58
CA ALA A 306 6.68 11.02 -8.58
C ALA A 306 5.43 11.46 -7.80
N ALA A 307 4.30 10.77 -8.02
CA ALA A 307 3.04 11.04 -7.33
C ALA A 307 3.16 10.79 -5.81
N MET A 308 3.75 9.66 -5.40
CA MET A 308 4.04 9.40 -3.98
C MET A 308 4.97 10.45 -3.38
N ASN A 309 6.01 10.88 -4.10
CA ASN A 309 6.92 11.91 -3.57
C ASN A 309 6.22 13.26 -3.39
N ALA A 310 5.31 13.65 -4.30
CA ALA A 310 4.52 14.86 -4.16
C ALA A 310 3.57 14.79 -2.94
N LEU A 311 2.93 13.63 -2.72
CA LEU A 311 2.14 13.39 -1.51
C LEU A 311 2.99 13.53 -0.24
N LEU A 312 4.16 12.89 -0.20
CA LEU A 312 5.06 12.90 0.96
C LEU A 312 5.50 14.32 1.32
N ASP A 313 5.82 15.14 0.31
CA ASP A 313 6.15 16.55 0.51
C ASP A 313 4.95 17.35 1.03
N GLY A 314 3.76 17.16 0.44
CA GLY A 314 2.53 17.81 0.88
C GLY A 314 2.17 17.49 2.34
N VAL A 315 2.14 16.21 2.70
CA VAL A 315 1.81 15.73 4.06
C VAL A 315 2.80 16.27 5.09
N SER A 316 4.09 16.36 4.75
CA SER A 316 5.12 16.81 5.70
C SER A 316 5.13 18.32 5.92
N ASN A 317 4.65 19.10 4.95
CA ASN A 317 4.71 20.56 4.99
C ASN A 317 3.38 21.22 5.37
N ASP A 318 2.24 20.65 4.96
CA ASP A 318 0.91 21.26 5.10
C ASP A 318 0.03 20.53 6.13
N PRO A 319 -0.35 21.20 7.25
CA PRO A 319 -1.23 20.61 8.26
C PRO A 319 -2.61 20.19 7.74
N TYR A 320 -3.14 20.85 6.70
CA TYR A 320 -4.43 20.53 6.12
C TYR A 320 -4.35 19.20 5.36
N VAL A 321 -3.34 19.06 4.50
CA VAL A 321 -3.05 17.84 3.74
C VAL A 321 -2.77 16.67 4.69
N ALA A 322 -2.02 16.90 5.77
CA ALA A 322 -1.78 15.91 6.81
C ALA A 322 -3.08 15.45 7.50
N GLY A 323 -3.99 16.39 7.79
CA GLY A 323 -5.30 16.10 8.37
C GLY A 323 -6.17 15.25 7.45
N GLU A 324 -6.34 15.66 6.18
CA GLU A 324 -7.13 14.90 5.20
C GLU A 324 -6.56 13.50 4.98
N PHE A 325 -5.23 13.35 4.98
CA PHE A 325 -4.58 12.05 4.85
C PHE A 325 -4.92 11.12 6.00
N LEU A 326 -4.84 11.62 7.25
CA LEU A 326 -5.19 10.83 8.44
C LEU A 326 -6.69 10.51 8.50
N ASP A 327 -7.55 11.45 8.11
CA ASP A 327 -8.98 11.23 8.04
C ASP A 327 -9.33 10.11 7.05
N ALA A 328 -8.71 10.11 5.87
CA ALA A 328 -8.90 9.03 4.90
C ALA A 328 -8.31 7.70 5.39
N LEU A 329 -7.12 7.72 6.00
CA LEU A 329 -6.42 6.55 6.50
C LEU A 329 -7.22 5.82 7.59
N PHE A 330 -7.71 6.54 8.58
CA PHE A 330 -8.40 5.94 9.73
C PHE A 330 -9.87 5.63 9.48
N ASN A 331 -10.51 6.28 8.50
CA ASN A 331 -11.88 5.94 8.12
C ASN A 331 -11.98 4.77 7.13
N HIS A 332 -10.89 4.37 6.47
CA HIS A 332 -10.90 3.21 5.58
C HIS A 332 -11.11 1.91 6.37
N THR A 333 -12.30 1.35 6.26
CA THR A 333 -12.71 0.16 7.02
C THR A 333 -13.49 -0.80 6.13
N PRO A 334 -13.26 -2.12 6.21
CA PRO A 334 -14.03 -3.11 5.45
C PRO A 334 -15.53 -3.08 5.72
N ASP A 335 -15.95 -2.56 6.88
CA ASP A 335 -17.35 -2.45 7.29
C ASP A 335 -18.04 -1.18 6.77
N ALA A 336 -17.29 -0.21 6.23
CA ALA A 336 -17.88 0.97 5.62
C ALA A 336 -18.66 0.59 4.34
N PRO A 337 -19.78 1.25 4.02
CA PRO A 337 -20.53 0.96 2.81
C PRO A 337 -19.68 1.30 1.57
N PRO A 338 -19.68 0.45 0.53
CA PRO A 338 -18.97 0.75 -0.71
C PRO A 338 -19.60 1.97 -1.42
N PRO A 339 -18.88 2.56 -2.39
CA PRO A 339 -19.42 3.64 -3.21
C PRO A 339 -20.72 3.26 -3.93
N ASP A 340 -21.68 4.17 -3.98
CA ASP A 340 -22.96 4.04 -4.69
C ASP A 340 -23.01 5.08 -5.81
N ILE A 341 -22.85 4.62 -7.06
CA ILE A 341 -22.61 5.45 -8.24
C ILE A 341 -23.92 5.69 -9.01
N LEU A 342 -24.23 6.96 -9.24
CA LEU A 342 -25.17 7.41 -10.25
C LEU A 342 -24.37 8.00 -11.42
N LEU A 343 -24.51 7.42 -12.61
CA LEU A 343 -23.92 7.92 -13.86
C LEU A 343 -24.99 7.92 -14.95
N ILE A 344 -25.31 9.10 -15.47
CA ILE A 344 -26.38 9.32 -16.44
C ILE A 344 -25.82 10.09 -17.63
N ALA A 345 -26.28 9.74 -18.83
CA ALA A 345 -26.10 10.55 -20.03
C ALA A 345 -27.47 10.93 -20.59
N ASP A 346 -27.69 12.20 -20.93
CA ASP A 346 -28.97 12.68 -21.46
C ASP A 346 -28.75 13.69 -22.61
N PRO A 347 -29.21 13.37 -23.85
CA PRO A 347 -29.78 12.10 -24.28
C PRO A 347 -28.73 10.99 -24.45
N GLN A 348 -29.15 9.71 -24.35
CA GLN A 348 -28.29 8.53 -24.61
C GLN A 348 -28.18 8.17 -26.09
N GLU A 349 -28.96 8.82 -26.94
CA GLU A 349 -28.92 8.70 -28.40
C GLU A 349 -28.83 10.11 -28.97
N VAL A 350 -27.83 10.37 -29.81
CA VAL A 350 -27.62 11.68 -30.44
C VAL A 350 -27.44 11.52 -31.94
N GLU A 351 -27.95 12.48 -32.69
CA GLU A 351 -27.67 12.58 -34.13
C GLU A 351 -26.23 13.06 -34.38
N ALA A 352 -25.55 12.39 -35.32
CA ALA A 352 -24.16 12.67 -35.64
C ALA A 352 -23.94 14.13 -36.03
N GLN A 353 -22.86 14.75 -35.55
CA GLN A 353 -22.41 16.10 -35.89
C GLN A 353 -23.34 17.27 -35.50
N THR A 354 -24.56 17.02 -35.04
CA THR A 354 -25.55 18.07 -34.73
C THR A 354 -25.90 18.15 -33.25
N GLU A 355 -25.97 17.01 -32.57
CA GLU A 355 -26.45 16.92 -31.20
C GLU A 355 -25.33 16.67 -30.18
N SER A 356 -25.63 17.01 -28.93
CA SER A 356 -24.76 16.84 -27.77
C SER A 356 -25.49 16.08 -26.67
N THR A 357 -24.73 15.40 -25.83
CA THR A 357 -25.20 14.74 -24.61
C THR A 357 -24.60 15.42 -23.38
N THR A 358 -25.35 15.46 -22.28
CA THR A 358 -24.80 15.84 -20.96
C THR A 358 -24.59 14.57 -20.14
N VAL A 359 -23.35 14.35 -19.69
CA VAL A 359 -22.99 13.25 -18.79
C VAL A 359 -22.84 13.80 -17.39
N GLU A 360 -23.71 13.34 -16.49
CA GLU A 360 -23.72 13.70 -15.08
C GLU A 360 -23.39 12.49 -14.21
N TYR A 361 -22.58 12.72 -13.18
CA TYR A 361 -22.29 11.69 -12.20
C TYR A 361 -22.30 12.22 -10.77
N ALA A 362 -22.70 11.34 -9.86
CA ALA A 362 -22.61 11.54 -8.42
C ALA A 362 -22.42 10.18 -7.74
N ALA A 363 -21.44 10.08 -6.84
CA ALA A 363 -21.15 8.88 -6.08
C ALA A 363 -21.25 9.16 -4.58
N LYS A 364 -22.12 8.42 -3.88
CA LYS A 364 -22.14 8.44 -2.40
C LYS A 364 -21.04 7.55 -1.86
N ASN A 365 -20.57 7.85 -0.66
CA ASN A 365 -19.48 7.13 0.02
C ASN A 365 -18.16 7.08 -0.77
N ALA A 366 -17.99 7.91 -1.80
CA ALA A 366 -16.76 8.04 -2.58
C ALA A 366 -15.98 9.30 -2.17
N SER A 367 -14.66 9.20 -2.12
CA SER A 367 -13.75 10.34 -1.95
C SER A 367 -13.17 10.81 -3.29
N ALA A 368 -12.94 9.89 -4.22
CA ALA A 368 -12.39 10.18 -5.54
C ALA A 368 -12.94 9.21 -6.58
N CYS A 369 -13.03 9.66 -7.84
CA CYS A 369 -13.45 8.84 -8.96
C CYS A 369 -12.50 8.99 -10.15
N LEU A 370 -12.19 7.88 -10.80
CA LEU A 370 -11.48 7.80 -12.06
C LEU A 370 -12.48 7.64 -13.20
N ARG A 371 -12.42 8.58 -14.14
CA ARG A 371 -13.19 8.57 -15.37
C ARG A 371 -12.34 7.95 -16.48
N ARG A 372 -12.90 6.97 -17.20
CA ARG A 372 -12.27 6.34 -18.38
C ARG A 372 -13.25 6.35 -19.55
N GLY A 373 -12.75 6.60 -20.75
CA GLY A 373 -13.56 6.59 -21.96
C GLY A 373 -12.75 6.19 -23.17
N ASN A 374 -13.42 5.65 -24.19
CA ASN A 374 -12.79 5.03 -25.34
C ASN A 374 -12.18 6.02 -26.36
N THR A 375 -12.66 7.27 -26.42
CA THR A 375 -12.26 8.21 -27.48
C THR A 375 -12.06 9.68 -27.05
N PHE A 376 -12.57 10.11 -25.89
CA PHE A 376 -12.45 11.50 -25.44
C PHE A 376 -11.50 11.66 -24.25
N GLU A 377 -10.40 12.39 -24.47
CA GLU A 377 -9.47 12.78 -23.40
C GLU A 377 -10.16 13.67 -22.35
N GLU A 378 -11.15 14.47 -22.74
CA GLU A 378 -11.87 15.40 -21.85
C GLU A 378 -12.68 14.69 -20.75
N TRP A 379 -13.16 13.46 -21.02
CA TRP A 379 -13.79 12.64 -19.98
C TRP A 379 -12.74 12.05 -19.03
N SER A 380 -11.59 11.67 -19.56
CA SER A 380 -10.63 10.82 -18.85
C SER A 380 -9.89 11.56 -17.73
N GLY A 381 -9.58 10.84 -16.66
CA GLY A 381 -8.76 11.33 -15.55
C GLY A 381 -9.48 11.31 -14.21
N VAL A 382 -8.75 11.67 -13.16
CA VAL A 382 -9.27 11.65 -11.79
C VAL A 382 -10.14 12.89 -11.53
N SER A 383 -11.14 12.71 -10.68
CA SER A 383 -12.14 13.71 -10.32
C SER A 383 -12.65 13.48 -8.91
N GLY A 384 -13.36 14.48 -8.36
CA GLY A 384 -14.14 14.29 -7.13
C GLY A 384 -15.34 13.35 -7.36
N PRO A 385 -16.19 13.16 -6.33
CA PRO A 385 -17.30 12.20 -6.39
C PRO A 385 -18.48 12.65 -7.27
N SER A 386 -18.45 13.85 -7.83
CA SER A 386 -19.53 14.36 -8.68
C SER A 386 -19.04 15.32 -9.75
N GLY A 387 -19.75 15.37 -10.87
CA GLY A 387 -19.49 16.31 -11.96
C GLY A 387 -20.55 16.25 -13.05
N SER A 388 -20.51 17.22 -13.95
CA SER A 388 -21.38 17.32 -15.12
C SER A 388 -20.57 17.90 -16.28
N LEU A 389 -20.59 17.20 -17.42
CA LEU A 389 -19.83 17.52 -18.62
C LEU A 389 -20.73 17.38 -19.85
N ILE A 390 -20.54 18.26 -20.83
CA ILE A 390 -21.29 18.23 -22.08
C ILE A 390 -20.35 17.72 -23.17
N PHE A 391 -20.80 16.73 -23.93
CA PHE A 391 -20.07 16.15 -25.04
C PHE A 391 -20.86 16.35 -26.32
N GLY A 392 -20.28 17.08 -27.27
CA GLY A 392 -20.87 17.26 -28.59
C GLY A 392 -20.23 18.40 -29.38
N PRO A 393 -20.50 18.46 -30.69
CA PRO A 393 -21.25 17.47 -31.46
C PRO A 393 -20.51 16.12 -31.60
N LEU A 394 -21.25 15.00 -31.54
CA LEU A 394 -20.64 13.66 -31.54
C LEU A 394 -20.55 13.03 -32.93
N GLU A 395 -19.42 12.40 -33.24
CA GLU A 395 -19.20 11.67 -34.52
C GLU A 395 -19.16 10.15 -34.35
N GLN A 396 -18.96 9.67 -33.13
CA GLN A 396 -18.77 8.25 -32.82
C GLN A 396 -19.45 7.91 -31.50
N THR A 397 -19.93 6.66 -31.38
CA THR A 397 -20.50 6.14 -30.12
C THR A 397 -19.46 6.19 -29.00
N LEU A 398 -19.87 6.70 -27.85
CA LEU A 398 -18.99 6.89 -26.70
C LEU A 398 -19.38 5.96 -25.55
N ASP A 399 -18.37 5.36 -24.92
CA ASP A 399 -18.51 4.63 -23.67
C ASP A 399 -17.86 5.46 -22.56
N PHE A 400 -18.63 5.74 -21.51
CA PHE A 400 -18.19 6.47 -20.32
C PHE A 400 -18.18 5.51 -19.14
N ASP A 401 -16.98 5.18 -18.66
CA ASP A 401 -16.77 4.38 -17.46
C ASP A 401 -16.37 5.28 -16.29
N LEU A 402 -16.95 5.01 -15.12
CA LEU A 402 -16.65 5.69 -13.87
C LEU A 402 -16.34 4.67 -12.80
N GLN A 403 -15.15 4.75 -12.21
CA GLN A 403 -14.70 3.93 -11.10
C GLN A 403 -14.47 4.82 -9.89
N CYS A 404 -15.19 4.60 -8.80
CA CYS A 404 -15.09 5.43 -7.60
C CYS A 404 -14.49 4.63 -6.45
N ALA A 405 -13.65 5.29 -5.66
CA ALA A 405 -13.03 4.75 -4.46
C ALA A 405 -13.55 5.50 -3.23
N GLY A 406 -13.76 4.75 -2.15
CA GLY A 406 -14.28 5.21 -0.87
C GLY A 406 -13.76 4.38 0.28
N ALA A 407 -14.10 4.79 1.51
CA ALA A 407 -13.68 4.11 2.73
C ALA A 407 -14.10 2.63 2.79
N GLY A 408 -15.22 2.30 2.12
CA GLY A 408 -15.74 0.93 1.99
C GLY A 408 -15.30 0.19 0.72
N GLY A 409 -14.26 0.68 0.05
CA GLY A 409 -13.71 0.06 -1.16
C GLY A 409 -14.10 0.78 -2.45
N ILE A 410 -14.34 0.01 -3.52
CA ILE A 410 -14.53 0.54 -4.87
C ILE A 410 -15.89 0.16 -5.46
N ALA A 411 -16.38 0.95 -6.41
CA ALA A 411 -17.49 0.59 -7.28
C ALA A 411 -17.24 1.10 -8.70
N GLU A 412 -17.93 0.52 -9.67
CA GLU A 412 -17.85 0.93 -11.08
C GLU A 412 -19.23 1.01 -11.73
N HIS A 413 -19.38 1.93 -12.69
CA HIS A 413 -20.58 2.05 -13.51
C HIS A 413 -20.19 2.57 -14.90
N SER A 414 -20.93 2.13 -15.93
CA SER A 414 -20.71 2.55 -17.31
C SER A 414 -22.00 3.07 -17.93
N VAL A 415 -21.91 4.06 -18.81
CA VAL A 415 -23.02 4.52 -19.66
C VAL A 415 -22.54 4.68 -21.10
N ARG A 416 -23.37 4.26 -22.05
CA ARG A 416 -23.10 4.35 -23.49
C ARG A 416 -23.99 5.43 -24.11
N VAL A 417 -23.39 6.28 -24.93
CA VAL A 417 -24.11 7.24 -25.78
C VAL A 417 -23.94 6.82 -27.24
N THR A 418 -25.05 6.44 -27.86
CA THR A 418 -25.08 5.94 -29.23
C THR A 418 -25.23 7.10 -30.20
N VAL A 419 -24.37 7.15 -31.22
CA VAL A 419 -24.48 8.13 -32.30
C VAL A 419 -25.23 7.50 -33.46
N ILE A 420 -26.35 8.11 -33.85
CA ILE A 420 -27.12 7.71 -35.04
C ILE A 420 -26.74 8.57 -36.25
N PRO A 421 -26.82 8.03 -37.48
CA PRO A 421 -26.53 8.80 -38.69
C PRO A 421 -27.45 10.02 -38.79
N LEU A 422 -26.93 11.11 -39.36
CA LEU A 422 -27.75 12.26 -39.77
C LEU A 422 -28.92 11.77 -40.62
N GLN A 423 -30.13 12.18 -40.24
CA GLN A 423 -31.30 12.03 -41.09
C GLN A 423 -31.11 12.96 -42.29
N ASP A 424 -30.62 12.37 -43.37
CA ASP A 424 -30.59 13.04 -44.66
C ASP A 424 -32.05 13.23 -45.10
N LEU A 425 -32.57 14.45 -44.96
CA LEU A 425 -33.84 14.86 -45.56
C LEU A 425 -33.67 14.92 -47.09
N THR A 426 -33.27 13.81 -47.73
CA THR A 426 -33.26 13.70 -49.19
C THR A 426 -34.67 13.41 -49.67
N GLU A 427 -35.34 14.52 -49.97
CA GLU A 427 -36.37 14.74 -50.98
C GLU A 427 -37.68 13.89 -50.89
N PRO A 428 -38.88 14.54 -50.90
CA PRO A 428 -40.13 13.79 -51.01
C PRO A 428 -40.08 12.89 -52.25
N PRO A 429 -40.68 11.68 -52.23
CA PRO A 429 -40.74 10.85 -53.42
C PRO A 429 -41.34 11.67 -54.56
N GLU A 430 -40.63 11.74 -55.69
CA GLU A 430 -41.15 12.41 -56.89
C GLU A 430 -42.57 11.89 -57.17
N PRO A 431 -43.55 12.78 -57.42
CA PRO A 431 -44.89 12.34 -57.73
C PRO A 431 -44.82 11.40 -58.92
N SER A 432 -45.41 10.22 -58.78
CA SER A 432 -45.45 9.21 -59.84
C SER A 432 -45.94 9.86 -61.13
N GLU A 433 -45.14 9.78 -62.20
CA GLU A 433 -45.57 10.25 -63.52
C GLU A 433 -46.90 9.56 -63.90
N PRO A 434 -47.87 10.29 -64.48
CA PRO A 434 -49.11 9.68 -64.94
C PRO A 434 -48.78 8.62 -65.98
N SER A 435 -49.40 7.45 -65.87
CA SER A 435 -49.23 6.37 -66.85
C SER A 435 -49.53 6.87 -68.26
N GLU A 436 -48.55 6.77 -69.16
CA GLU A 436 -48.73 7.06 -70.58
C GLU A 436 -49.80 6.12 -71.18
N PRO A 437 -50.70 6.62 -72.05
CA PRO A 437 -51.67 5.77 -72.71
C PRO A 437 -50.97 4.80 -73.66
N SER A 438 -51.40 3.54 -73.64
CA SER A 438 -50.82 2.47 -74.45
C SER A 438 -50.83 2.80 -75.94
N GLU A 439 -49.66 2.75 -76.58
CA GLU A 439 -49.51 2.83 -78.04
C GLU A 439 -50.10 1.59 -78.74
N PRO A 440 -50.71 1.74 -79.94
CA PRO A 440 -51.27 0.62 -80.69
C PRO A 440 -50.18 -0.26 -81.29
N SER A 441 -50.45 -1.57 -81.37
CA SER A 441 -49.49 -2.58 -81.83
C SER A 441 -49.10 -2.42 -83.31
N ASP A 442 -47.79 -2.38 -83.58
CA ASP A 442 -47.23 -2.42 -84.94
C ASP A 442 -47.27 -3.84 -85.55
N PRO A 443 -47.36 -3.97 -86.90
CA PRO A 443 -47.59 -5.24 -87.59
C PRO A 443 -46.34 -6.12 -87.69
N SER A 444 -46.55 -7.44 -87.78
CA SER A 444 -45.49 -8.45 -87.88
C SER A 444 -44.65 -8.35 -89.17
N GLU A 445 -43.32 -8.43 -89.04
CA GLU A 445 -42.36 -8.47 -90.16
C GLU A 445 -42.42 -9.80 -90.96
N PRO A 446 -42.20 -9.77 -92.29
CA PRO A 446 -42.15 -10.95 -93.12
C PRO A 446 -40.82 -11.71 -93.03
N SER A 447 -40.91 -13.03 -93.17
CA SER A 447 -39.82 -14.00 -93.08
C SER A 447 -38.78 -13.89 -94.22
N GLU A 448 -37.49 -14.02 -93.87
CA GLU A 448 -36.36 -14.05 -94.80
C GLU A 448 -36.36 -15.32 -95.69
N PRO A 449 -35.92 -15.22 -96.96
CA PRO A 449 -35.83 -16.36 -97.87
C PRO A 449 -34.54 -17.17 -97.67
N SER A 450 -34.63 -18.48 -97.91
CA SER A 450 -33.55 -19.47 -97.76
C SER A 450 -32.47 -19.36 -98.85
N GLU A 451 -31.22 -19.61 -98.47
CA GLU A 451 -30.02 -19.60 -99.33
C GLU A 451 -30.05 -20.68 -100.44
N PRO A 452 -29.55 -20.40 -101.66
CA PRO A 452 -29.35 -21.41 -102.69
C PRO A 452 -28.01 -22.16 -102.52
N SER A 453 -28.05 -23.47 -102.71
CA SER A 453 -26.90 -24.39 -102.66
C SER A 453 -25.99 -24.25 -103.91
N GLU A 454 -24.67 -24.30 -103.71
CA GLU A 454 -23.68 -24.31 -104.79
C GLU A 454 -23.70 -25.63 -105.61
N PRO A 455 -23.50 -25.59 -106.94
CA PRO A 455 -23.41 -26.77 -107.78
C PRO A 455 -22.00 -27.39 -107.82
N SER A 456 -21.94 -28.73 -107.89
CA SER A 456 -20.71 -29.53 -107.97
C SER A 456 -20.05 -29.58 -109.36
N GLU A 457 -18.74 -29.92 -109.36
CA GLU A 457 -17.71 -29.98 -110.42
C GLU A 457 -18.05 -30.74 -111.73
N PRO A 458 -17.28 -30.49 -112.82
CA PRO A 458 -16.67 -31.64 -113.51
C PRO A 458 -15.29 -31.42 -114.20
N SER A 459 -14.55 -32.56 -114.26
CA SER A 459 -13.48 -33.04 -115.17
C SER A 459 -12.02 -32.62 -114.99
#